data_AF-W7YMZ6-F1
#
_entry.id   AF-W7YMZ6-F1
#
_cell.length_a   1.000
_cell.length_b   1.000
_cell.length_c   1.000
_cell.angle_alpha   90.00
_cell.angle_beta   90.00
_cell.angle_gamma   90.00
#
_symmetry.space_group_name_H-M   'P 1'
#
loop_
_entity.id
_entity.type
_entity.pdbx_description
1 polymer ?
#
loop_
_entity_poly.entity_id
_entity_poly.type
_entity_poly.pdbx_seq_one_letter_code
_entity_poly.pdbx_strand_id
1 'polypeptide(L)'
;MKKNHLKNGRMVMLSWLMLMFCSMSGFAQVLNGKVTDTQDDPLPGVTVMLKGSSTVGTITDINGMYTLKVNNLKSDVIVVSFIGMETQEIAVDGRSTINIVMTDAYTQLDEVVAVGYGTVKKRDITGSVSSVKGDALEAIPVTSAAQAMAGQMAGVNITTTEGSPDAEVNIRIRGGGSITQDNSPMYIVDGFPVSTISDIPASEIQSIDVLKDASSTAIYGARGANGVIIITTKSGKEGKVSVSYNAYTGIKKIANELDVLSVEDFVRWQYEYAVLKNGMDELDSYEKYFGYYKDIDLYNGQKGNDWMEQVYGRTGTTFSNDLSVKGGSEKFAYNFSYAGVNNKEIMLGSDFDRTNLVLKLDHKPNEKIKISYSVRYSDTEINGGGAIEQTTATPSDSRVKHAMIYSPIPLNGLEDYADEEVSSYMINPLTAVDDNDKKQERTTLNMGGELFLGNHRRINF
;
A
#
# COMPACT_ATOMS: atom_id res chain seq x y z
N MET A 1 -41.81 22.74 89.58
CA MET A 1 -42.00 23.48 88.31
C MET A 1 -40.69 23.50 87.51
N LYS A 2 -40.44 22.51 86.64
CA LYS A 2 -39.29 22.49 85.72
C LYS A 2 -39.69 21.78 84.44
N LYS A 3 -40.29 22.51 83.49
CA LYS A 3 -40.52 22.09 82.10
C LYS A 3 -40.91 23.35 81.33
N ASN A 4 -39.93 24.09 80.80
CA ASN A 4 -40.17 25.05 79.69
C ASN A 4 -38.90 25.60 79.02
N HIS A 5 -37.68 25.37 79.54
CA HIS A 5 -36.48 25.92 78.90
C HIS A 5 -35.94 25.13 77.68
N LEU A 6 -36.43 23.90 77.40
CA LEU A 6 -35.95 23.12 76.25
C LEU A 6 -36.68 23.37 74.93
N LYS A 7 -37.84 24.05 74.92
CA LYS A 7 -38.58 24.33 73.67
C LYS A 7 -37.99 25.52 72.88
N ASN A 8 -37.43 26.52 73.56
CA ASN A 8 -36.89 27.70 72.90
C ASN A 8 -35.47 27.47 72.33
N GLY A 9 -34.68 26.54 72.91
CA GLY A 9 -33.36 26.19 72.39
C GLY A 9 -33.40 25.41 71.06
N ARG A 10 -34.37 24.49 70.89
CA ARG A 10 -34.51 23.72 69.63
C ARG A 10 -35.02 24.59 68.48
N MET A 11 -35.82 25.61 68.75
CA MET A 11 -36.36 26.53 67.73
C MET A 11 -35.31 27.53 67.25
N VAL A 12 -34.44 28.01 68.16
CA VAL A 12 -33.28 28.86 67.80
C VAL A 12 -32.22 28.05 67.05
N MET A 13 -31.96 26.81 67.45
CA MET A 13 -30.99 25.94 66.78
C MET A 13 -31.45 25.50 65.37
N LEU A 14 -32.76 25.24 65.16
CA LEU A 14 -33.30 25.00 63.81
C LEU A 14 -33.28 26.26 62.94
N SER A 15 -33.55 27.44 63.50
CA SER A 15 -33.50 28.70 62.74
C SER A 15 -32.07 29.06 62.32
N TRP A 16 -31.07 28.74 63.16
CA TRP A 16 -29.65 28.90 62.81
C TRP A 16 -29.17 27.90 61.76
N LEU A 17 -29.66 26.65 61.81
CA LEU A 17 -29.36 25.63 60.81
C LEU A 17 -29.98 25.96 59.43
N MET A 18 -31.16 26.59 59.43
CA MET A 18 -31.86 27.02 58.21
C MET A 18 -31.23 28.28 57.58
N LEU A 19 -30.64 29.17 58.40
CA LEU A 19 -29.83 30.32 57.95
C LEU A 19 -28.45 29.90 57.42
N MET A 20 -27.85 28.81 57.93
CA MET A 20 -26.61 28.25 57.38
C MET A 20 -26.81 27.55 56.03
N PHE A 21 -28.01 27.04 55.73
CA PHE A 21 -28.33 26.40 54.45
C PHE A 21 -28.66 27.39 53.33
N CYS A 22 -28.82 28.69 53.63
CA CYS A 22 -29.21 29.71 52.64
C CYS A 22 -28.01 30.50 52.05
N SER A 23 -26.78 30.20 52.46
CA SER A 23 -25.60 31.01 52.12
C SER A 23 -24.73 30.46 50.97
N MET A 24 -25.15 29.41 50.27
CA MET A 24 -24.43 28.88 49.10
C MET A 24 -25.28 28.98 47.84
N SER A 25 -25.59 30.20 47.43
CA SER A 25 -25.83 30.49 46.02
C SER A 25 -24.53 31.06 45.47
N GLY A 26 -23.64 30.20 44.97
CA GLY A 26 -22.51 30.66 44.17
C GLY A 26 -23.05 31.41 42.95
N PHE A 27 -22.62 32.65 42.76
CA PHE A 27 -23.00 33.47 41.60
C PHE A 27 -22.46 32.82 40.33
N ALA A 28 -23.24 31.96 39.69
CA ALA A 28 -22.93 31.46 38.35
C ALA A 28 -23.06 32.63 37.37
N GLN A 29 -21.94 33.13 36.86
CA GLN A 29 -21.90 34.19 35.86
C GLN A 29 -22.02 33.55 34.48
N VAL A 30 -22.84 34.14 33.61
CA VAL A 30 -23.12 33.57 32.28
C VAL A 30 -22.33 34.36 31.24
N LEU A 31 -21.54 33.64 30.44
CA LEU A 31 -20.80 34.13 29.29
C LEU A 31 -21.53 33.71 28.02
N ASN A 32 -21.87 34.67 27.17
CA ASN A 32 -22.48 34.40 25.87
C ASN A 32 -21.50 34.74 24.74
N GLY A 33 -21.71 34.17 23.56
CA GLY A 33 -20.88 34.50 22.42
C GLY A 33 -21.30 33.81 21.14
N LYS A 34 -20.70 34.23 20.03
CA LYS A 34 -20.83 33.61 18.71
C LYS A 34 -19.46 33.15 18.22
N VAL A 35 -19.39 31.95 17.65
CA VAL A 35 -18.21 31.44 16.95
C VAL A 35 -18.45 31.44 15.44
N THR A 36 -17.55 32.06 14.69
CA THR A 36 -17.58 32.10 13.22
C THR A 36 -16.23 31.67 12.63
N ASP A 37 -16.20 31.39 11.34
CA ASP A 37 -14.95 31.20 10.59
C ASP A 37 -14.40 32.53 10.03
N THR A 38 -13.30 32.44 9.27
CA THR A 38 -12.64 33.59 8.63
C THR A 38 -13.46 34.25 7.50
N GLN A 39 -14.57 33.63 7.08
CA GLN A 39 -15.51 34.14 6.08
C GLN A 39 -16.81 34.67 6.73
N ASP A 40 -16.82 34.81 8.07
CA ASP A 40 -17.96 35.21 8.91
C ASP A 40 -19.14 34.22 8.94
N ASP A 41 -18.94 32.99 8.48
CA ASP A 41 -19.95 31.93 8.55
C ASP A 41 -20.05 31.33 9.97
N PRO A 42 -21.26 31.11 10.51
CA PRO A 42 -21.45 30.55 11.85
C PRO A 42 -20.98 29.10 11.93
N LEU A 43 -20.23 28.76 12.98
CA LEU A 43 -19.70 27.41 13.19
C LEU A 43 -20.52 26.63 14.24
N PRO A 44 -21.36 25.66 13.81
CA PRO A 44 -22.05 24.76 14.73
C PRO A 44 -21.13 23.64 15.22
N GLY A 45 -21.32 23.19 16.47
CA GLY A 45 -20.58 22.05 17.01
C GLY A 45 -19.20 22.36 17.59
N VAL A 46 -18.82 23.64 17.71
CA VAL A 46 -17.56 24.07 18.35
C VAL A 46 -17.64 23.85 19.85
N THR A 47 -16.60 23.22 20.42
CA THR A 47 -16.50 22.99 21.86
C THR A 47 -15.90 24.23 22.53
N VAL A 48 -16.62 24.81 23.50
CA VAL A 48 -16.17 25.93 24.33
C VAL A 48 -16.10 25.49 25.78
N MET A 49 -14.91 25.43 26.36
CA MET A 49 -14.66 24.87 27.70
C MET A 49 -13.91 25.83 28.60
N LEU A 50 -14.15 25.78 29.91
CA LEU A 50 -13.32 26.51 30.87
C LEU A 50 -11.97 25.81 31.04
N LYS A 51 -10.87 26.55 30.87
CA LYS A 51 -9.50 26.02 30.97
C LYS A 51 -9.26 25.38 32.35
N GLY A 52 -8.84 24.13 32.35
CA GLY A 52 -8.59 23.34 33.57
C GLY A 52 -9.83 22.69 34.21
N SER A 53 -11.02 22.88 33.65
CA SER A 53 -12.24 22.19 34.08
C SER A 53 -12.65 21.13 33.06
N SER A 54 -12.81 19.88 33.50
CA SER A 54 -13.33 18.79 32.67
C SER A 54 -14.87 18.69 32.67
N THR A 55 -15.54 19.53 33.46
CA THR A 55 -17.00 19.46 33.69
C THR A 55 -17.75 20.72 33.26
N VAL A 56 -17.05 21.83 33.03
CA VAL A 56 -17.64 23.12 32.67
C VAL A 56 -17.31 23.44 31.21
N GLY A 57 -18.23 23.08 30.31
CA GLY A 57 -18.15 23.34 28.87
C GLY A 57 -19.52 23.34 28.21
N THR A 58 -19.57 23.88 26.99
CA THR A 58 -20.76 23.90 26.12
C THR A 58 -20.36 23.69 24.67
N ILE A 59 -21.33 23.43 23.81
CA ILE A 59 -21.17 23.31 22.36
C ILE A 59 -21.97 24.45 21.69
N THR A 60 -21.48 24.98 20.57
CA THR A 60 -22.21 25.99 19.78
C THR A 60 -23.43 25.40 19.06
N ASP A 61 -24.49 26.18 18.94
CA ASP A 61 -25.71 25.81 18.22
C ASP A 61 -25.60 26.00 16.69
N ILE A 62 -26.70 25.79 15.96
CA ILE A 62 -26.76 25.93 14.50
C ILE A 62 -26.42 27.34 13.98
N ASN A 63 -26.55 28.36 14.84
CA ASN A 63 -26.23 29.75 14.51
C ASN A 63 -24.83 30.15 15.03
N GLY A 64 -24.05 29.19 15.52
CA GLY A 64 -22.73 29.40 16.11
C GLY A 64 -22.77 30.03 17.51
N MET A 65 -23.94 30.11 18.16
CA MET A 65 -24.10 30.75 19.47
C MET A 65 -23.77 29.77 20.60
N TYR A 66 -23.15 30.26 21.67
CA TYR A 66 -22.88 29.49 22.88
C TYR A 66 -23.21 30.27 24.15
N THR A 67 -23.54 29.51 25.21
CA THR A 67 -23.77 30.02 26.56
C THR A 67 -23.01 29.16 27.56
N LEU A 68 -21.98 29.72 28.19
CA LEU A 68 -21.14 29.03 29.17
C LEU A 68 -21.31 29.63 30.56
N LYS A 69 -21.48 28.79 31.58
CA LYS A 69 -21.46 29.24 32.98
C LYS A 69 -20.02 29.25 33.47
N VAL A 70 -19.51 30.43 33.83
CA VAL A 70 -18.14 30.62 34.32
C VAL A 70 -18.16 30.92 35.82
N ASN A 71 -17.06 30.61 36.50
CA ASN A 71 -16.94 30.74 37.95
C ASN A 71 -16.47 32.15 38.34
N ASN A 72 -15.66 32.79 37.51
CA ASN A 72 -15.15 34.13 37.71
C ASN A 72 -14.85 34.84 36.39
N LEU A 73 -15.69 35.81 36.00
CA LEU A 73 -15.48 36.58 34.77
C LEU A 73 -14.10 37.29 34.72
N LYS A 74 -13.42 37.57 35.84
CA LYS A 74 -12.16 38.33 35.84
C LYS A 74 -10.89 37.52 35.57
N SER A 75 -10.89 36.21 35.82
CA SER A 75 -9.66 35.39 35.77
C SER A 75 -9.79 34.13 34.93
N ASP A 76 -11.01 33.79 34.51
CA ASP A 76 -11.27 32.57 33.77
C ASP A 76 -10.75 32.69 32.33
N VAL A 77 -10.21 31.59 31.82
CA VAL A 77 -9.77 31.45 30.42
C VAL A 77 -10.64 30.37 29.78
N ILE A 78 -11.19 30.64 28.60
CA ILE A 78 -11.92 29.65 27.82
C ILE A 78 -11.02 29.04 26.75
N VAL A 79 -11.17 27.74 26.52
CA VAL A 79 -10.52 26.99 25.44
C VAL A 79 -11.59 26.66 24.42
N VAL A 80 -11.34 27.04 23.17
CA VAL A 80 -12.26 26.85 22.06
C VAL A 80 -11.59 25.90 21.07
N SER A 81 -12.25 24.80 20.77
CA SER A 81 -11.71 23.78 19.87
C SER A 81 -12.77 23.24 18.92
N PHE A 82 -12.36 23.02 17.68
CA PHE A 82 -13.16 22.40 16.64
C PHE A 82 -12.27 21.54 15.77
N ILE A 83 -12.80 20.44 15.25
CA ILE A 83 -12.03 19.50 14.42
C ILE A 83 -11.61 20.24 13.13
N GLY A 84 -10.31 20.27 12.86
CA GLY A 84 -9.74 20.95 11.69
C GLY A 84 -9.40 22.44 11.87
N MET A 85 -9.65 23.02 13.05
CA MET A 85 -9.38 24.43 13.35
C MET A 85 -8.33 24.57 14.47
N GLU A 86 -7.65 25.73 14.52
CA GLU A 86 -6.67 26.03 15.57
C GLU A 86 -7.36 26.17 16.93
N THR A 87 -6.82 25.52 17.97
CA THR A 87 -7.36 25.66 19.33
C THR A 87 -6.96 27.01 19.91
N GLN A 88 -7.94 27.82 20.28
CA GLN A 88 -7.71 29.16 20.83
C GLN A 88 -8.00 29.21 22.33
N GLU A 89 -7.11 29.86 23.08
CA GLU A 89 -7.32 30.18 24.49
C GLU A 89 -7.62 31.67 24.64
N ILE A 90 -8.77 32.01 25.23
CA ILE A 90 -9.24 33.38 25.31
C ILE A 90 -9.53 33.72 26.78
N ALA A 91 -8.84 34.74 27.30
CA ALA A 91 -9.11 35.26 28.64
C ALA A 91 -10.47 35.99 28.66
N VAL A 92 -11.28 35.72 29.68
CA VAL A 92 -12.63 36.32 29.79
C VAL A 92 -12.54 37.81 30.14
N ASP A 93 -11.56 38.22 30.96
CA ASP A 93 -11.20 39.61 31.28
C ASP A 93 -12.38 40.53 31.66
N GLY A 94 -13.37 39.98 32.36
CA GLY A 94 -14.55 40.70 32.83
C GLY A 94 -15.65 40.88 31.78
N ARG A 95 -15.51 40.32 30.58
CA ARG A 95 -16.50 40.44 29.49
C ARG A 95 -17.61 39.41 29.64
N SER A 96 -18.86 39.85 29.56
CA SER A 96 -20.05 38.98 29.55
C SER A 96 -20.43 38.48 28.15
N THR A 97 -19.78 39.00 27.11
CA THR A 97 -19.96 38.56 25.71
C THR A 97 -18.64 38.53 24.97
N ILE A 98 -18.33 37.39 24.33
CA ILE A 98 -17.09 37.18 23.57
C ILE A 98 -17.44 36.51 22.24
N ASN A 99 -17.14 37.18 21.13
CA ASN A 99 -17.24 36.55 19.81
C ASN A 99 -15.86 36.05 19.38
N ILE A 100 -15.83 34.90 18.73
CA ILE A 100 -14.60 34.15 18.44
C ILE A 100 -14.58 33.84 16.95
N VAL A 101 -13.49 34.19 16.29
CA VAL A 101 -13.24 33.83 14.89
C VAL A 101 -12.23 32.68 14.90
N MET A 102 -12.66 31.50 14.49
CA MET A 102 -11.80 30.33 14.35
C MET A 102 -11.03 30.39 13.04
N THR A 103 -9.74 30.10 13.13
CA THR A 103 -8.83 29.98 12.00
C THR A 103 -8.61 28.51 11.67
N ASP A 104 -8.57 28.17 10.39
CA ASP A 104 -8.24 26.82 9.95
C ASP A 104 -6.87 26.41 10.49
N ALA A 105 -6.78 25.19 11.03
CA ALA A 105 -5.49 24.63 11.41
C ALA A 105 -4.75 24.23 10.13
N TYR A 106 -4.04 25.17 9.51
CA TYR A 106 -3.04 24.88 8.47
C TYR A 106 -1.89 24.07 9.07
N THR A 107 -2.15 22.78 9.25
CA THR A 107 -1.10 21.79 9.51
C THR A 107 -0.53 21.34 8.18
N GLN A 108 0.28 22.21 7.56
CA GLN A 108 1.37 21.68 6.75
C GLN A 108 2.32 20.98 7.72
N LEU A 109 2.06 19.69 7.97
CA LEU A 109 3.09 18.80 8.47
C LEU A 109 4.25 18.92 7.47
N ASP A 110 5.37 19.49 7.92
CA ASP A 110 6.62 19.50 7.16
C ASP A 110 6.90 18.05 6.74
N GLU A 111 6.65 17.72 5.47
CA GLU A 111 6.97 16.40 4.95
C GLU A 111 8.47 16.19 5.12
N VAL A 112 8.83 15.26 6.00
CA VAL A 112 10.19 14.81 6.20
C VAL A 112 10.44 13.65 5.25
N VAL A 113 11.52 13.78 4.49
CA VAL A 113 11.99 12.81 3.52
C VAL A 113 13.27 12.19 4.10
N ALA A 114 13.43 10.89 3.93
CA ALA A 114 14.67 10.23 4.31
C ALA A 114 15.75 10.54 3.27
N VAL A 115 16.89 11.08 3.70
CA VAL A 115 18.07 11.30 2.85
C VAL A 115 19.29 10.73 3.56
N GLY A 116 19.86 9.65 3.03
CA GLY A 116 20.98 8.99 3.67
C GLY A 116 20.55 8.36 5.00
N TYR A 117 21.22 8.79 6.07
CA TYR A 117 20.98 8.36 7.44
C TYR A 117 20.23 9.41 8.28
N GLY A 118 19.67 10.45 7.65
CA GLY A 118 18.92 11.52 8.32
C GLY A 118 17.53 11.71 7.72
N THR A 119 16.69 12.46 8.42
CA THR A 119 15.45 13.01 7.86
C THR A 119 15.66 14.50 7.64
N VAL A 120 15.32 14.99 6.46
CA VAL A 120 15.36 16.42 6.12
C VAL A 120 13.98 16.84 5.66
N LYS A 121 13.61 18.08 5.97
CA LYS A 121 12.35 18.63 5.48
C LYS A 121 12.44 18.73 3.96
N LYS A 122 11.37 18.36 3.26
CA LYS A 122 11.31 18.36 1.78
C LYS A 122 11.70 19.70 1.16
N ARG A 123 11.37 20.82 1.82
CA ARG A 123 11.73 22.19 1.41
C ARG A 123 13.22 22.50 1.45
N ASP A 124 13.99 21.78 2.28
CA ASP A 124 15.41 22.06 2.51
C ASP A 124 16.31 21.19 1.62
N ILE A 125 15.73 20.36 0.75
CA ILE A 125 16.46 19.50 -0.17
C ILE A 125 16.75 20.28 -1.45
N THR A 126 18.02 20.43 -1.78
CA THR A 126 18.49 21.10 -3.01
C THR A 126 18.49 20.19 -4.25
N GLY A 127 18.23 18.88 -4.09
CA GLY A 127 18.19 17.88 -5.16
C GLY A 127 16.79 17.38 -5.50
N SER A 128 16.63 16.72 -6.66
CA SER A 128 15.38 16.13 -7.10
C SER A 128 15.05 14.85 -6.32
N VAL A 129 14.19 14.99 -5.31
CA VAL A 129 13.59 13.86 -4.59
C VAL A 129 12.10 13.79 -4.90
N SER A 130 11.61 12.59 -5.23
CA SER A 130 10.17 12.33 -5.27
C SER A 130 9.77 11.43 -4.13
N SER A 131 8.61 11.71 -3.53
CA SER A 131 8.11 11.00 -2.36
C SER A 131 6.66 10.61 -2.60
N VAL A 132 6.31 9.37 -2.25
CA VAL A 132 4.95 8.85 -2.24
C VAL A 132 4.61 8.40 -0.82
N LYS A 133 3.45 8.84 -0.32
CA LYS A 133 2.95 8.50 1.01
C LYS A 133 2.24 7.15 1.01
N GLY A 134 2.31 6.45 2.14
CA GLY A 134 1.68 5.15 2.38
C GLY A 134 0.20 5.11 2.00
N ASP A 135 -0.58 6.13 2.36
CA ASP A 135 -2.03 6.18 2.08
C ASP A 135 -2.36 6.07 0.58
N ALA A 136 -1.51 6.65 -0.29
CA ALA A 136 -1.67 6.55 -1.74
C ALA A 136 -1.28 5.17 -2.28
N LEU A 137 -0.35 4.49 -1.61
CA LEU A 137 0.10 3.13 -1.96
C LEU A 137 -0.91 2.07 -1.50
N GLU A 138 -1.55 2.27 -0.35
CA GLU A 138 -2.61 1.39 0.17
C GLU A 138 -3.88 1.42 -0.68
N ALA A 139 -4.16 2.53 -1.36
CA ALA A 139 -5.30 2.65 -2.25
C ALA A 139 -5.16 1.78 -3.52
N ILE A 140 -3.94 1.31 -3.83
CA ILE A 140 -3.65 0.49 -4.99
C ILE A 140 -3.70 -0.99 -4.56
N PRO A 141 -4.58 -1.82 -5.13
CA PRO A 141 -4.73 -3.23 -4.76
C PRO A 141 -3.62 -4.08 -5.39
N VAL A 142 -2.38 -3.82 -4.98
CA VAL A 142 -1.19 -4.55 -5.41
C VAL A 142 -0.50 -5.18 -4.22
N THR A 143 0.20 -6.27 -4.49
CA THR A 143 0.77 -7.11 -3.43
C THR A 143 2.12 -6.59 -2.97
N SER A 144 2.81 -5.75 -3.75
CA SER A 144 4.19 -5.34 -3.46
C SER A 144 4.43 -3.84 -3.55
N ALA A 145 5.43 -3.36 -2.80
CA ALA A 145 5.96 -2.00 -2.87
C ALA A 145 6.35 -1.61 -4.29
N ALA A 146 7.04 -2.52 -4.99
CA ALA A 146 7.53 -2.31 -6.35
C ALA A 146 6.40 -1.99 -7.33
N GLN A 147 5.31 -2.76 -7.28
CA GLN A 147 4.13 -2.54 -8.11
C GLN A 147 3.36 -1.28 -7.69
N ALA A 148 3.27 -0.99 -6.39
CA ALA A 148 2.54 0.18 -5.88
C ALA A 148 3.16 1.51 -6.33
N MET A 149 4.47 1.53 -6.60
CA MET A 149 5.14 2.71 -7.14
C MET A 149 4.82 2.99 -8.61
N ALA A 150 4.28 2.03 -9.36
CA ALA A 150 4.06 2.16 -10.80
C ALA A 150 3.15 3.37 -11.10
N GLY A 151 3.65 4.30 -11.91
CA GLY A 151 2.92 5.51 -12.29
C GLY A 151 2.78 6.58 -11.19
N GLN A 152 3.28 6.34 -9.96
CA GLN A 152 3.16 7.29 -8.85
C GLN A 152 4.23 8.39 -8.87
N MET A 153 5.31 8.21 -9.63
CA MET A 153 6.46 9.12 -9.62
C MET A 153 6.98 9.43 -11.02
N ALA A 154 7.15 10.72 -11.31
CA ALA A 154 7.74 11.18 -12.57
C ALA A 154 9.18 10.69 -12.74
N GLY A 155 9.57 10.20 -13.92
CA GLY A 155 10.94 9.77 -14.19
C GLY A 155 11.37 8.50 -13.46
N VAL A 156 10.44 7.73 -12.90
CA VAL A 156 10.65 6.35 -12.46
C VAL A 156 9.87 5.46 -13.41
N ASN A 157 10.59 4.66 -14.20
CA ASN A 157 9.98 3.70 -15.12
C ASN A 157 9.95 2.34 -14.45
N ILE A 158 8.77 1.75 -14.35
CA ILE A 158 8.54 0.46 -13.70
C ILE A 158 7.88 -0.44 -14.73
N THR A 159 8.59 -1.48 -15.13
CA THR A 159 8.13 -2.43 -16.15
C THR A 159 8.13 -3.84 -15.57
N THR A 160 6.97 -4.49 -15.58
CA THR A 160 6.85 -5.92 -15.37
C THR A 160 7.11 -6.62 -16.69
N THR A 161 8.02 -7.60 -16.71
CA THR A 161 8.43 -8.30 -17.93
C THR A 161 7.38 -9.30 -18.43
N GLU A 162 6.51 -9.77 -17.54
CA GLU A 162 5.43 -10.69 -17.86
C GLU A 162 4.31 -10.64 -16.81
N GLY A 163 3.22 -11.39 -17.03
CA GLY A 163 2.07 -11.47 -16.13
C GLY A 163 2.18 -12.53 -15.02
N SER A 164 3.37 -13.06 -14.74
CA SER A 164 3.56 -14.00 -13.63
C SER A 164 3.55 -13.28 -12.28
N PRO A 165 3.14 -13.93 -11.17
CA PRO A 165 3.02 -13.27 -9.87
C PRO A 165 4.35 -12.85 -9.23
N ASP A 166 5.44 -13.56 -9.54
CA ASP A 166 6.82 -13.24 -9.15
C ASP A 166 7.56 -12.51 -10.28
N ALA A 167 6.84 -11.96 -11.27
CA ALA A 167 7.46 -11.23 -12.37
C ALA A 167 8.40 -10.15 -11.81
N GLU A 168 9.66 -10.23 -12.21
CA GLU A 168 10.67 -9.29 -11.76
C GLU A 168 10.27 -7.88 -12.20
N VAL A 169 10.07 -7.01 -11.22
CA VAL A 169 9.72 -5.63 -11.47
C VAL A 169 11.00 -4.87 -11.80
N ASN A 170 11.21 -4.60 -13.08
CA ASN A 170 12.34 -3.82 -13.54
C ASN A 170 12.10 -2.33 -13.27
N ILE A 171 12.88 -1.74 -12.36
CA ILE A 171 12.77 -0.33 -11.99
C ILE A 171 13.97 0.43 -12.57
N ARG A 172 13.71 1.54 -13.26
CA ARG A 172 14.74 2.45 -13.78
C ARG A 172 14.43 3.89 -13.40
N ILE A 173 15.42 4.61 -12.88
CA ILE A 173 15.29 6.01 -12.50
C ILE A 173 15.97 6.86 -13.57
N ARG A 174 15.18 7.71 -14.25
CA ARG A 174 15.62 8.57 -15.37
C ARG A 174 16.27 7.82 -16.55
N GLY A 175 15.82 6.60 -16.81
CA GLY A 175 16.32 5.76 -17.90
C GLY A 175 17.48 4.85 -17.48
N GLY A 176 18.16 4.24 -18.46
CA GLY A 176 19.37 3.46 -18.22
C GLY A 176 20.62 4.33 -18.42
N GLY A 177 21.48 4.42 -17.41
CA GLY A 177 22.74 5.17 -17.47
C GLY A 177 23.89 4.38 -18.08
N SER A 178 23.73 3.05 -18.22
CA SER A 178 24.72 2.14 -18.77
C SER A 178 24.15 1.33 -19.93
N ILE A 179 24.98 1.08 -20.94
CA ILE A 179 24.67 0.23 -22.09
C ILE A 179 25.00 -1.23 -21.78
N THR A 180 26.01 -1.48 -20.95
CA THR A 180 26.60 -2.82 -20.72
C THR A 180 26.56 -3.30 -19.28
N GLN A 181 26.23 -2.43 -18.32
CA GLN A 181 26.14 -2.76 -16.89
C GLN A 181 24.69 -2.67 -16.40
N ASP A 182 24.45 -3.26 -15.23
CA ASP A 182 23.15 -3.21 -14.55
C ASP A 182 22.74 -1.75 -14.25
N ASN A 183 21.47 -1.46 -14.57
CA ASN A 183 20.84 -0.15 -14.40
C ASN A 183 19.86 -0.13 -13.23
N SER A 184 19.81 -1.19 -12.42
CA SER A 184 18.95 -1.28 -11.24
C SER A 184 19.34 -0.23 -10.18
N PRO A 185 18.36 0.40 -9.52
CA PRO A 185 18.63 1.33 -8.44
C PRO A 185 19.02 0.60 -7.15
N MET A 186 19.63 1.34 -6.22
CA MET A 186 19.90 0.81 -4.89
C MET A 186 18.64 0.91 -4.02
N TYR A 187 18.23 -0.18 -3.38
CA TYR A 187 17.11 -0.21 -2.44
C TYR A 187 17.59 -0.09 -1.00
N ILE A 188 17.00 0.83 -0.26
CA ILE A 188 17.23 1.02 1.18
C ILE A 188 15.88 0.88 1.89
N VAL A 189 15.80 0.00 2.88
CA VAL A 189 14.59 -0.19 3.67
C VAL A 189 14.94 0.05 5.13
N ASP A 190 14.32 1.07 5.74
CA ASP A 190 14.58 1.49 7.11
C ASP A 190 16.08 1.77 7.41
N GLY A 191 16.81 2.25 6.40
CA GLY A 191 18.24 2.58 6.51
C GLY A 191 19.20 1.45 6.18
N PHE A 192 18.71 0.25 5.86
CA PHE A 192 19.53 -0.90 5.47
C PHE A 192 19.39 -1.22 3.98
N PRO A 193 20.50 -1.49 3.27
CA PRO A 193 20.42 -1.92 1.88
C PRO A 193 19.79 -3.30 1.76
N VAL A 194 18.86 -3.46 0.82
CA VAL A 194 18.22 -4.74 0.50
C VAL A 194 18.40 -5.06 -0.99
N SER A 195 18.30 -6.33 -1.35
CA SER A 195 18.41 -6.78 -2.75
C SER A 195 17.12 -6.55 -3.53
N THR A 196 15.96 -6.60 -2.87
CA THR A 196 14.64 -6.43 -3.48
C THR A 196 13.68 -5.74 -2.51
N ILE A 197 12.63 -5.18 -3.08
CA ILE A 197 11.50 -4.55 -2.38
C ILE A 197 10.17 -5.20 -2.77
N SER A 198 10.20 -6.20 -3.66
CA SER A 198 9.01 -6.91 -4.12
C SER A 198 8.39 -7.75 -3.00
N ASP A 199 9.18 -8.13 -1.99
CA ASP A 199 8.76 -8.86 -0.79
C ASP A 199 8.16 -7.95 0.29
N ILE A 200 8.08 -6.64 0.09
CA ILE A 200 7.52 -5.70 1.07
C ILE A 200 6.06 -5.40 0.69
N PRO A 201 5.09 -5.70 1.57
CA PRO A 201 3.69 -5.32 1.37
C PRO A 201 3.50 -3.80 1.31
N ALA A 202 2.63 -3.32 0.41
CA ALA A 202 2.31 -1.89 0.31
C ALA A 202 1.67 -1.34 1.59
N SER A 203 0.88 -2.17 2.29
CA SER A 203 0.25 -1.90 3.59
C SER A 203 1.25 -1.59 4.71
N GLU A 204 2.51 -1.99 4.58
CA GLU A 204 3.55 -1.72 5.57
C GLU A 204 4.33 -0.43 5.31
N ILE A 205 4.12 0.19 4.16
CA ILE A 205 4.91 1.33 3.73
C ILE A 205 4.33 2.60 4.34
N GLN A 206 5.20 3.37 5.02
CA GLN A 206 4.88 4.72 5.46
C GLN A 206 5.20 5.74 4.36
N SER A 207 6.35 5.60 3.71
CA SER A 207 6.74 6.43 2.57
C SER A 207 7.74 5.71 1.68
N ILE A 208 7.74 6.10 0.40
CA ILE A 208 8.80 5.77 -0.54
C ILE A 208 9.39 7.06 -1.07
N ASP A 209 10.68 7.23 -0.86
CA ASP A 209 11.46 8.38 -1.29
C ASP A 209 12.47 7.93 -2.36
N VAL A 210 12.42 8.55 -3.54
CA VAL A 210 13.31 8.24 -4.67
C VAL A 210 14.25 9.41 -4.90
N LEU A 211 15.55 9.15 -4.67
CA LEU A 211 16.65 10.06 -4.92
C LEU A 211 17.12 9.88 -6.38
N LYS A 212 17.00 10.95 -7.19
CA LYS A 212 17.22 10.88 -8.64
C LYS A 212 18.49 11.58 -9.11
N ASP A 213 19.04 12.46 -8.29
CA ASP A 213 20.21 13.28 -8.65
C ASP A 213 21.47 12.80 -7.94
N ALA A 214 22.61 12.98 -8.61
CA ALA A 214 23.92 12.66 -8.08
C ALA A 214 24.22 13.38 -6.75
N SER A 215 23.71 14.60 -6.54
CA SER A 215 23.87 15.33 -5.28
C SER A 215 23.12 14.67 -4.12
N SER A 216 21.94 14.11 -4.38
CA SER A 216 21.13 13.40 -3.39
C SER A 216 21.64 11.98 -3.12
N THR A 217 22.21 11.31 -4.13
CA THR A 217 22.70 9.94 -4.00
C THR A 217 24.17 9.84 -3.59
N ALA A 218 24.91 10.96 -3.55
CA ALA A 218 26.33 11.00 -3.21
C ALA A 218 26.69 10.30 -1.88
N ILE A 219 25.77 10.32 -0.91
CA ILE A 219 25.95 9.64 0.40
C ILE A 219 26.09 8.11 0.23
N TYR A 220 25.45 7.53 -0.79
CA TYR A 220 25.47 6.10 -1.08
C TYR A 220 26.58 5.70 -2.07
N GLY A 221 27.37 6.68 -2.54
CA GLY A 221 28.52 6.47 -3.41
C GLY A 221 28.15 5.88 -4.78
N ALA A 222 29.07 5.11 -5.35
CA ALA A 222 28.92 4.55 -6.70
C ALA A 222 27.70 3.62 -6.86
N ARG A 223 27.24 2.97 -5.79
CA ARG A 223 26.04 2.11 -5.83
C ARG A 223 24.75 2.92 -6.01
N GLY A 224 24.75 4.20 -5.65
CA GLY A 224 23.63 5.12 -5.87
C GLY A 224 23.65 5.83 -7.22
N ALA A 225 24.56 5.47 -8.14
CA ALA A 225 24.70 6.14 -9.44
C ALA A 225 23.44 6.01 -10.31
N ASN A 226 22.73 4.88 -10.22
CA ASN A 226 21.48 4.61 -10.92
C ASN A 226 20.23 5.13 -10.15
N GLY A 227 20.44 5.94 -9.11
CA GLY A 227 19.39 6.39 -8.20
C GLY A 227 19.25 5.49 -6.97
N VAL A 228 18.57 6.00 -5.94
CA VAL A 228 18.35 5.30 -4.67
C VAL A 228 16.86 5.37 -4.31
N ILE A 229 16.27 4.23 -3.98
CA ILE A 229 14.90 4.12 -3.49
C ILE A 229 14.95 3.81 -2.00
N ILE A 230 14.40 4.71 -1.20
CA ILE A 230 14.35 4.60 0.25
C ILE A 230 12.92 4.32 0.66
N ILE A 231 12.69 3.18 1.27
CA ILE A 231 11.39 2.78 1.82
C ILE A 231 11.46 2.92 3.33
N THR A 232 10.55 3.72 3.87
CA THR A 232 10.30 3.79 5.31
C THR A 232 9.07 2.96 5.61
N THR A 233 9.20 1.93 6.44
CA THR A 233 8.04 1.13 6.85
C THR A 233 7.44 1.66 8.16
N LYS A 234 6.15 1.40 8.37
CA LYS A 234 5.39 1.91 9.52
C LYS A 234 6.08 1.57 10.85
N SER A 235 6.10 2.56 11.74
CA SER A 235 6.71 2.46 13.07
C SER A 235 5.65 2.55 14.18
N GLY A 236 6.03 2.13 15.38
CA GLY A 236 5.19 2.25 16.57
C GLY A 236 4.91 3.71 16.90
N LYS A 237 3.67 4.01 17.31
CA LYS A 237 3.28 5.34 17.78
C LYS A 237 3.05 5.31 19.28
N GLU A 238 3.44 6.39 19.96
CA GLU A 238 3.08 6.60 21.35
C GLU A 238 1.57 6.73 21.49
N GLY A 239 1.01 6.15 22.56
CA GLY A 239 -0.38 6.25 22.91
C GLY A 239 -1.11 4.92 22.84
N LYS A 240 -2.42 4.99 22.59
CA LYS A 240 -3.30 3.83 22.61
C LYS A 240 -2.90 2.83 21.53
N VAL A 241 -3.08 1.55 21.85
CA VAL A 241 -2.94 0.47 20.88
C VAL A 241 -3.93 0.70 19.74
N SER A 242 -3.41 0.75 18.53
CA SER A 242 -4.16 0.84 17.29
C SER A 242 -4.04 -0.49 16.57
N VAL A 243 -5.19 -1.10 16.29
CA VAL A 243 -5.30 -2.31 15.49
C VAL A 243 -5.96 -1.94 14.17
N SER A 244 -5.34 -2.32 13.06
CA SER A 244 -5.86 -2.13 11.71
C SER A 244 -5.90 -3.48 11.03
N TYR A 245 -7.05 -3.84 10.46
CA TYR A 245 -7.22 -5.05 9.69
C TYR A 245 -7.83 -4.69 8.34
N ASN A 246 -7.13 -5.05 7.27
CA ASN A 246 -7.59 -4.86 5.90
C ASN A 246 -7.69 -6.23 5.25
N ALA A 247 -8.76 -6.45 4.49
CA ALA A 247 -8.90 -7.63 3.67
C ALA A 247 -9.59 -7.27 2.38
N TYR A 248 -9.12 -7.82 1.27
CA TYR A 248 -9.78 -7.71 -0.01
C TYR A 248 -9.72 -9.02 -0.77
N THR A 249 -10.66 -9.15 -1.70
CA THR A 249 -10.65 -10.23 -2.67
C THR A 249 -10.91 -9.67 -4.06
N GLY A 250 -10.34 -10.32 -5.07
CA GLY A 250 -10.48 -9.92 -6.46
C GLY A 250 -10.55 -11.13 -7.37
N ILE A 251 -11.18 -10.93 -8.52
CA ILE A 251 -11.28 -11.92 -9.59
C ILE A 251 -10.43 -11.42 -10.75
N LYS A 252 -9.58 -12.28 -11.29
CA LYS A 252 -8.72 -12.00 -12.45
C LYS A 252 -9.23 -12.76 -13.66
N LYS A 253 -9.29 -12.08 -14.79
CA LYS A 253 -9.61 -12.65 -16.10
C LYS A 253 -8.64 -12.09 -17.13
N ILE A 254 -8.43 -12.82 -18.20
CA ILE A 254 -7.69 -12.33 -19.35
C ILE A 254 -8.38 -11.08 -19.90
N ALA A 255 -7.59 -10.03 -20.17
CA ALA A 255 -8.12 -8.73 -20.59
C ALA A 255 -8.31 -8.66 -22.11
N ASN A 256 -7.38 -9.23 -22.86
CA ASN A 256 -7.41 -9.34 -24.31
C ASN A 256 -6.78 -10.67 -24.72
N GLU A 257 -7.41 -11.31 -25.70
CA GLU A 257 -6.89 -12.49 -26.37
C GLU A 257 -6.37 -12.09 -27.75
N LEU A 258 -5.42 -12.86 -28.27
CA LEU A 258 -4.96 -12.70 -29.65
C LEU A 258 -5.89 -13.51 -30.55
N ASP A 259 -6.35 -12.89 -31.64
CA ASP A 259 -7.17 -13.59 -32.62
C ASP A 259 -6.36 -14.74 -33.25
N VAL A 260 -6.85 -15.96 -33.06
CA VAL A 260 -6.32 -17.16 -33.70
C VAL A 260 -7.12 -17.52 -34.93
N LEU A 261 -6.52 -18.29 -35.84
CA LEU A 261 -7.21 -18.73 -37.05
C LEU A 261 -8.41 -19.61 -36.70
N SER A 262 -9.51 -19.42 -37.45
CA SER A 262 -10.61 -20.38 -37.45
C SER A 262 -10.13 -21.74 -37.99
N VAL A 263 -10.89 -22.82 -37.76
CA VAL A 263 -10.54 -24.14 -38.32
C VAL A 263 -10.46 -24.10 -39.85
N GLU A 264 -11.40 -23.40 -40.49
CA GLU A 264 -11.42 -23.22 -41.94
C GLU A 264 -10.18 -22.48 -42.45
N ASP A 265 -9.84 -21.35 -41.81
CA ASP A 265 -8.68 -20.55 -42.20
C ASP A 265 -7.37 -21.28 -41.93
N PHE A 266 -7.29 -22.04 -40.83
CA PHE A 266 -6.13 -22.87 -40.51
C PHE A 266 -5.91 -23.95 -41.58
N VAL A 267 -6.95 -24.71 -41.94
CA VAL A 267 -6.85 -25.75 -42.97
C VAL A 267 -6.51 -25.14 -44.34
N ARG A 268 -7.11 -24.01 -44.69
CA ARG A 268 -6.78 -23.28 -45.92
C ARG A 268 -5.32 -22.82 -45.92
N TRP A 269 -4.84 -22.29 -44.80
CA TRP A 269 -3.46 -21.85 -44.66
C TRP A 269 -2.48 -23.02 -44.84
N GLN A 270 -2.76 -24.19 -44.24
CA GLN A 270 -1.92 -25.38 -44.41
C GLN A 270 -1.85 -25.85 -45.88
N TYR A 271 -2.95 -25.74 -46.63
CA TYR A 271 -2.97 -26.02 -48.07
C TYR A 271 -2.09 -25.03 -48.85
N GLU A 272 -2.29 -23.73 -48.63
CA GLU A 272 -1.50 -22.68 -49.30
C GLU A 272 -0.01 -22.82 -48.99
N TYR A 273 0.34 -23.16 -47.75
CA TYR A 273 1.70 -23.43 -47.34
C TYR A 273 2.31 -24.65 -48.06
N ALA A 274 1.55 -25.75 -48.20
CA ALA A 274 2.00 -26.93 -48.94
C ALA A 274 2.25 -26.61 -50.43
N VAL A 275 1.33 -25.86 -51.06
CA VAL A 275 1.47 -25.39 -52.44
C VAL A 275 2.69 -24.49 -52.61
N LEU A 276 2.95 -23.58 -51.67
CA LEU A 276 4.12 -22.69 -51.71
C LEU A 276 5.44 -23.46 -51.57
N LYS A 277 5.47 -24.52 -50.74
CA LYS A 277 6.68 -25.29 -50.45
C LYS A 277 7.04 -26.29 -51.54
N ASN A 278 6.04 -27.04 -52.04
CA ASN A 278 6.25 -28.19 -52.92
C ASN A 278 5.62 -28.03 -54.32
N GLY A 279 4.82 -26.99 -54.54
CA GLY A 279 4.03 -26.82 -55.77
C GLY A 279 2.66 -27.50 -55.71
N MET A 280 1.79 -27.20 -56.68
CA MET A 280 0.41 -27.71 -56.72
C MET A 280 0.32 -29.22 -56.99
N ASP A 281 1.38 -29.83 -57.54
CA ASP A 281 1.39 -31.24 -57.94
C ASP A 281 1.84 -32.19 -56.80
N GLU A 282 2.30 -31.66 -55.66
CA GLU A 282 2.86 -32.44 -54.55
C GLU A 282 2.25 -32.02 -53.20
N LEU A 283 1.02 -32.51 -52.95
CA LEU A 283 0.18 -32.17 -51.80
C LEU A 283 0.16 -33.22 -50.68
N ASP A 284 1.00 -34.26 -50.76
CA ASP A 284 1.04 -35.36 -49.77
C ASP A 284 1.23 -34.84 -48.33
N SER A 285 1.98 -33.74 -48.17
CA SER A 285 2.22 -33.09 -46.87
C SER A 285 0.95 -32.48 -46.25
N TYR A 286 -0.04 -32.13 -47.07
CA TYR A 286 -1.35 -31.62 -46.64
C TYR A 286 -2.38 -32.75 -46.57
N GLU A 287 -2.53 -33.54 -47.64
CA GLU A 287 -3.60 -34.54 -47.77
C GLU A 287 -3.51 -35.64 -46.70
N LYS A 288 -2.29 -35.94 -46.22
CA LYS A 288 -2.06 -36.87 -45.10
C LYS A 288 -2.81 -36.50 -43.82
N TYR A 289 -2.98 -35.21 -43.54
CA TYR A 289 -3.54 -34.71 -42.29
C TYR A 289 -4.95 -34.13 -42.43
N PHE A 290 -5.25 -33.51 -43.58
CA PHE A 290 -6.48 -32.76 -43.80
C PHE A 290 -7.39 -33.36 -44.87
N GLY A 291 -6.94 -34.44 -45.55
CA GLY A 291 -7.65 -35.04 -46.67
C GLY A 291 -7.54 -34.23 -47.96
N TYR A 292 -8.35 -34.59 -48.96
CA TYR A 292 -8.33 -33.92 -50.26
C TYR A 292 -8.83 -32.48 -50.15
N TYR A 293 -8.12 -31.53 -50.77
CA TYR A 293 -8.50 -30.11 -50.75
C TYR A 293 -9.92 -29.84 -51.26
N LYS A 294 -10.42 -30.66 -52.19
CA LYS A 294 -11.80 -30.56 -52.72
C LYS A 294 -12.89 -30.74 -51.65
N ASP A 295 -12.53 -31.31 -50.50
CA ASP A 295 -13.43 -31.58 -49.37
C ASP A 295 -13.19 -30.57 -48.22
N ILE A 296 -12.48 -29.46 -48.47
CA ILE A 296 -12.14 -28.45 -47.45
C ILE A 296 -13.37 -27.83 -46.78
N ASP A 297 -14.48 -27.78 -47.51
CA ASP A 297 -15.78 -27.31 -47.03
C ASP A 297 -16.37 -28.15 -45.89
N LEU A 298 -15.85 -29.36 -45.65
CA LEU A 298 -16.16 -30.16 -44.45
C LEU A 298 -15.71 -29.48 -43.15
N TYR A 299 -14.76 -28.55 -43.21
CA TYR A 299 -14.24 -27.80 -42.07
C TYR A 299 -15.04 -26.53 -41.76
N ASN A 300 -15.94 -26.11 -42.66
CA ASN A 300 -16.72 -24.89 -42.49
C ASN A 300 -17.62 -24.98 -41.24
N GLY A 301 -17.50 -24.00 -40.35
CA GLY A 301 -18.28 -23.94 -39.12
C GLY A 301 -17.90 -24.96 -38.04
N GLN A 302 -16.82 -25.74 -38.22
CA GLN A 302 -16.29 -26.57 -37.15
C GLN A 302 -15.70 -25.70 -36.03
N LYS A 303 -15.98 -26.07 -34.79
CA LYS A 303 -15.38 -25.42 -33.61
C LYS A 303 -14.03 -26.08 -33.31
N GLY A 304 -12.97 -25.29 -33.37
CA GLY A 304 -11.64 -25.71 -32.95
C GLY A 304 -11.45 -25.64 -31.44
N ASN A 305 -10.35 -26.22 -30.97
CA ASN A 305 -9.83 -26.05 -29.64
C ASN A 305 -9.31 -24.63 -29.48
N ASP A 306 -9.87 -23.90 -28.53
CA ASP A 306 -9.31 -22.63 -28.08
C ASP A 306 -8.23 -22.92 -27.03
N TRP A 307 -6.98 -22.91 -27.47
CA TRP A 307 -5.84 -23.20 -26.59
C TRP A 307 -5.51 -22.01 -25.68
N MET A 308 -5.82 -20.78 -26.10
CA MET A 308 -5.60 -19.59 -25.29
C MET A 308 -6.54 -19.62 -24.09
N GLU A 309 -7.83 -19.90 -24.31
CA GLU A 309 -8.81 -20.08 -23.23
C GLU A 309 -8.50 -21.31 -22.37
N GLN A 310 -8.03 -22.41 -22.96
CA GLN A 310 -7.68 -23.59 -22.17
C GLN A 310 -6.49 -23.34 -21.24
N VAL A 311 -5.43 -22.64 -21.69
CA VAL A 311 -4.23 -22.40 -20.90
C VAL A 311 -4.37 -21.19 -19.97
N TYR A 312 -5.01 -20.11 -20.43
CA TYR A 312 -5.06 -18.81 -19.76
C TYR A 312 -6.47 -18.34 -19.37
N GLY A 313 -7.52 -19.08 -19.73
CA GLY A 313 -8.93 -18.77 -19.41
C GLY A 313 -9.37 -19.16 -18.01
N ARG A 314 -8.49 -19.78 -17.20
CA ARG A 314 -8.80 -20.07 -15.79
C ARG A 314 -9.14 -18.76 -15.09
N THR A 315 -10.29 -18.72 -14.42
CA THR A 315 -10.62 -17.56 -13.58
C THR A 315 -9.68 -17.52 -12.38
N GLY A 316 -8.83 -16.50 -12.34
CA GLY A 316 -7.93 -16.27 -11.22
C GLY A 316 -8.64 -15.60 -10.04
N THR A 317 -8.14 -15.82 -8.84
CA THR A 317 -8.68 -15.21 -7.61
C THR A 317 -7.53 -14.71 -6.75
N THR A 318 -7.66 -13.49 -6.24
CA THR A 318 -6.74 -12.95 -5.24
C THR A 318 -7.47 -12.79 -3.92
N PHE A 319 -6.82 -13.16 -2.84
CA PHE A 319 -7.23 -12.86 -1.48
C PHE A 319 -6.04 -12.32 -0.72
N SER A 320 -6.22 -11.15 -0.11
CA SER A 320 -5.17 -10.52 0.68
C SER A 320 -5.72 -10.08 2.02
N ASN A 321 -4.91 -10.23 3.05
CA ASN A 321 -5.25 -9.96 4.43
C ASN A 321 -4.06 -9.35 5.18
N ASP A 322 -4.24 -8.13 5.67
CA ASP A 322 -3.24 -7.38 6.41
C ASP A 322 -3.75 -7.12 7.82
N LEU A 323 -2.92 -7.39 8.81
CA LEU A 323 -3.15 -7.06 10.21
C LEU A 323 -1.96 -6.26 10.73
N SER A 324 -2.20 -5.05 11.20
CA SER A 324 -1.19 -4.20 11.84
C SER A 324 -1.62 -3.83 13.25
N VAL A 325 -0.72 -4.03 14.20
CA VAL A 325 -0.88 -3.69 15.61
C VAL A 325 0.28 -2.81 16.03
N LYS A 326 -0.03 -1.54 16.30
CA LYS A 326 0.95 -0.55 16.72
C LYS A 326 0.54 0.09 18.03
N GLY A 327 1.51 0.41 18.87
CA GLY A 327 1.27 1.09 20.12
C GLY A 327 2.56 1.35 20.87
N GLY A 328 2.44 2.01 22.00
CA GLY A 328 3.61 2.33 22.79
C GLY A 328 3.38 3.38 23.85
N SER A 329 4.41 3.57 24.66
CA SER A 329 4.59 4.69 25.56
C SER A 329 5.77 5.53 25.08
N GLU A 330 5.99 6.68 25.71
CA GLU A 330 7.16 7.54 25.47
C GLU A 330 8.50 6.79 25.43
N LYS A 331 8.66 5.76 26.29
CA LYS A 331 9.89 4.97 26.42
C LYS A 331 9.96 3.73 25.55
N PHE A 332 8.83 3.24 25.05
CA PHE A 332 8.79 1.98 24.32
C PHE A 332 7.66 2.00 23.29
N ALA A 333 7.99 1.85 22.02
CA ALA A 333 7.02 1.76 20.94
C ALA A 333 7.25 0.48 20.13
N TYR A 334 6.16 -0.10 19.64
CA TYR A 334 6.20 -1.31 18.85
C TYR A 334 5.25 -1.21 17.65
N ASN A 335 5.62 -1.87 16.57
CA ASN A 335 4.77 -2.18 15.44
C ASN A 335 4.93 -3.67 15.12
N PHE A 336 3.81 -4.39 15.14
CA PHE A 336 3.74 -5.75 14.64
C PHE A 336 2.79 -5.76 13.47
N SER A 337 3.22 -6.36 12.37
CA SER A 337 2.39 -6.48 11.19
C SER A 337 2.51 -7.84 10.55
N TYR A 338 1.37 -8.31 10.06
CA TYR A 338 1.21 -9.51 9.27
C TYR A 338 0.53 -9.10 7.96
N ALA A 339 1.05 -9.59 6.84
CA ALA A 339 0.41 -9.43 5.55
C ALA A 339 0.47 -10.75 4.79
N GLY A 340 -0.70 -11.28 4.46
CA GLY A 340 -0.86 -12.47 3.64
C GLY A 340 -1.43 -12.12 2.28
N VAL A 341 -0.98 -12.85 1.26
CA VAL A 341 -1.65 -12.88 -0.02
C VAL A 341 -1.63 -14.31 -0.57
N ASN A 342 -2.80 -14.74 -1.05
CA ASN A 342 -3.00 -15.95 -1.82
C ASN A 342 -3.59 -15.56 -3.18
N ASN A 343 -2.88 -15.91 -4.23
CA ASN A 343 -3.21 -15.60 -5.60
C ASN A 343 -3.26 -16.89 -6.42
N LYS A 344 -4.44 -17.20 -6.93
CA LYS A 344 -4.62 -18.14 -8.03
C LYS A 344 -4.60 -17.37 -9.33
N GLU A 345 -3.65 -17.67 -10.21
CA GLU A 345 -3.53 -16.92 -11.47
C GLU A 345 -4.37 -17.49 -12.60
N ILE A 346 -4.46 -16.72 -13.68
CA ILE A 346 -5.24 -17.08 -14.87
C ILE A 346 -4.58 -18.19 -15.70
N MET A 347 -3.26 -18.35 -15.62
CA MET A 347 -2.56 -19.44 -16.28
C MET A 347 -2.74 -20.74 -15.48
N LEU A 348 -3.02 -21.84 -16.16
CA LEU A 348 -3.05 -23.17 -15.55
C LEU A 348 -1.74 -23.47 -14.81
N GLY A 349 -1.85 -24.12 -13.65
CA GLY A 349 -0.71 -24.48 -12.80
C GLY A 349 -0.03 -23.30 -12.07
N SER A 350 -0.47 -22.06 -12.28
CA SER A 350 0.21 -20.88 -11.71
C SER A 350 -0.48 -20.33 -10.46
N ASP A 351 0.17 -20.43 -9.31
CA ASP A 351 -0.33 -19.95 -8.03
C ASP A 351 0.78 -19.19 -7.28
N PHE A 352 0.41 -18.26 -6.40
CA PHE A 352 1.33 -17.43 -5.65
C PHE A 352 0.83 -17.20 -4.24
N ASP A 353 1.65 -17.57 -3.28
CA ASP A 353 1.39 -17.43 -1.86
C ASP A 353 2.51 -16.66 -1.21
N ARG A 354 2.17 -15.66 -0.41
CA ARG A 354 3.17 -14.94 0.37
C ARG A 354 2.66 -14.58 1.74
N THR A 355 3.49 -14.86 2.73
CA THR A 355 3.31 -14.44 4.11
C THR A 355 4.45 -13.55 4.54
N ASN A 356 4.10 -12.36 5.04
CA ASN A 356 5.02 -11.40 5.59
C ASN A 356 4.74 -11.17 7.07
N LEU A 357 5.82 -11.16 7.86
CA LEU A 357 5.80 -10.78 9.27
C LEU A 357 6.82 -9.68 9.49
N VAL A 358 6.39 -8.59 10.12
CA VAL A 358 7.24 -7.45 10.47
C VAL A 358 7.09 -7.17 11.95
N LEU A 359 8.22 -7.07 12.64
CA LEU A 359 8.30 -6.63 14.01
C LEU A 359 9.30 -5.48 14.11
N LYS A 360 8.83 -4.32 14.55
CA LYS A 360 9.68 -3.19 14.91
C LYS A 360 9.50 -2.83 16.37
N LEU A 361 10.63 -2.64 17.05
CA LEU A 361 10.69 -2.25 18.45
C LEU A 361 11.61 -1.06 18.61
N ASP A 362 11.08 0.00 19.21
CA ASP A 362 11.82 1.20 19.58
C ASP A 362 11.83 1.33 21.10
N HIS A 363 13.02 1.33 21.69
CA HIS A 363 13.20 1.52 23.13
C HIS A 363 14.05 2.77 23.39
N LYS A 364 13.53 3.66 24.22
CA LYS A 364 14.20 4.88 24.70
C LYS A 364 14.43 4.78 26.21
N PRO A 365 15.52 4.13 26.66
CA PRO A 365 15.85 4.07 28.09
C PRO A 365 15.94 5.46 28.74
N ASN A 366 16.44 6.45 27.98
CA ASN A 366 16.53 7.86 28.36
C ASN A 366 16.52 8.75 27.10
N GLU A 367 16.50 10.08 27.28
CA GLU A 367 16.46 11.05 26.16
C GLU A 367 17.70 11.01 25.24
N LYS A 368 18.81 10.43 25.71
CA LYS A 368 20.08 10.39 24.98
C LYS A 368 20.32 9.06 24.26
N ILE A 369 19.52 8.04 24.52
CA ILE A 369 19.73 6.69 23.99
C ILE A 369 18.41 6.22 23.41
N LYS A 370 18.41 5.94 22.10
CA LYS A 370 17.33 5.18 21.44
C LYS A 370 17.92 3.93 20.81
N ILE A 371 17.32 2.78 21.11
CA ILE A 371 17.63 1.50 20.50
C ILE A 371 16.43 1.15 19.63
N SER A 372 16.65 0.92 18.34
CA SER A 372 15.62 0.49 17.40
C SER A 372 16.00 -0.88 16.87
N TYR A 373 15.02 -1.76 16.74
CA TYR A 373 15.22 -3.11 16.26
C TYR A 373 14.11 -3.45 15.27
N SER A 374 14.49 -4.03 14.13
CA SER A 374 13.57 -4.39 13.06
C SER A 374 13.84 -5.80 12.60
N VAL A 375 12.80 -6.63 12.58
CA VAL A 375 12.81 -7.98 12.02
C VAL A 375 11.73 -8.05 10.96
N ARG A 376 12.10 -8.50 9.76
CA ARG A 376 11.19 -8.77 8.66
C ARG A 376 11.42 -10.19 8.18
N TYR A 377 10.36 -10.96 8.15
CA TYR A 377 10.32 -12.32 7.63
C TYR A 377 9.34 -12.34 6.45
N SER A 378 9.76 -12.92 5.34
CA SER A 378 8.93 -13.16 4.18
C SER A 378 9.08 -14.62 3.79
N ASP A 379 7.96 -15.30 3.57
CA ASP A 379 7.90 -16.64 3.02
C ASP A 379 7.01 -16.60 1.79
N THR A 380 7.58 -16.96 0.65
CA THR A 380 6.92 -16.90 -0.65
C THR A 380 6.97 -18.26 -1.32
N GLU A 381 5.82 -18.77 -1.72
CA GLU A 381 5.68 -19.93 -2.59
C GLU A 381 5.11 -19.49 -3.94
N ILE A 382 5.75 -19.91 -5.01
CA ILE A 382 5.37 -19.60 -6.38
C ILE A 382 5.28 -20.93 -7.13
N ASN A 383 4.13 -21.20 -7.70
CA ASN A 383 3.89 -22.34 -8.57
C ASN A 383 3.66 -21.84 -10.00
N GLY A 384 4.07 -22.65 -10.98
CA GLY A 384 3.93 -22.37 -12.40
C GLY A 384 5.15 -21.71 -13.03
N GLY A 385 5.34 -22.00 -14.32
CA GLY A 385 6.53 -21.60 -15.05
C GLY A 385 6.55 -20.14 -15.57
N GLY A 386 5.43 -19.42 -15.56
CA GLY A 386 5.29 -18.09 -16.17
C GLY A 386 4.89 -18.13 -17.66
N ALA A 387 4.68 -16.98 -18.31
CA ALA A 387 4.25 -16.93 -19.71
C ALA A 387 5.43 -16.98 -20.69
N ILE A 388 6.62 -16.61 -20.21
CA ILE A 388 7.85 -16.50 -21.00
C ILE A 388 9.00 -17.13 -20.20
N GLU A 389 9.99 -17.73 -20.87
CA GLU A 389 11.23 -18.15 -20.21
C GLU A 389 12.13 -16.92 -19.95
N GLN A 390 12.49 -16.66 -18.68
CA GLN A 390 13.18 -15.43 -18.27
C GLN A 390 14.70 -15.40 -18.59
N THR A 391 15.25 -16.45 -19.19
CA THR A 391 16.70 -16.69 -19.34
C THR A 391 17.29 -16.22 -20.67
N THR A 392 16.48 -15.89 -21.68
CA THR A 392 16.98 -15.53 -23.02
C THR A 392 16.45 -14.20 -23.56
N ALA A 393 17.35 -13.41 -24.16
CA ALA A 393 17.07 -12.08 -24.74
C ALA A 393 16.14 -12.12 -25.97
N THR A 394 15.81 -13.30 -26.47
CA THR A 394 14.85 -13.54 -27.55
C THR A 394 14.11 -14.82 -27.17
N PRO A 395 12.91 -14.74 -26.56
CA PRO A 395 12.21 -15.93 -26.13
C PRO A 395 11.62 -16.63 -27.36
N SER A 396 12.42 -17.50 -28.00
CA SER A 396 11.92 -18.45 -29.01
C SER A 396 10.94 -19.46 -28.41
N ASP A 397 10.92 -19.55 -27.08
CA ASP A 397 10.16 -20.48 -26.24
C ASP A 397 9.07 -19.77 -25.39
N SER A 398 8.30 -18.87 -26.03
CA SER A 398 7.14 -18.28 -25.36
C SER A 398 6.02 -19.31 -25.27
N ARG A 399 5.53 -19.61 -24.06
CA ARG A 399 4.40 -20.55 -23.88
C ARG A 399 3.11 -20.07 -24.55
N VAL A 400 2.95 -18.75 -24.65
CA VAL A 400 1.86 -18.12 -25.41
C VAL A 400 1.93 -18.51 -26.89
N LYS A 401 3.14 -18.64 -27.47
CA LYS A 401 3.33 -19.06 -28.86
C LYS A 401 2.73 -20.44 -29.10
N HIS A 402 2.93 -21.41 -28.19
CA HIS A 402 2.33 -22.74 -28.33
C HIS A 402 0.80 -22.67 -28.35
N ALA A 403 0.18 -21.89 -27.46
CA ALA A 403 -1.28 -21.68 -27.47
C ALA A 403 -1.78 -20.97 -28.75
N MET A 404 -0.96 -20.15 -29.39
CA MET A 404 -1.34 -19.44 -30.62
C MET A 404 -1.22 -20.27 -31.90
N ILE A 405 -0.17 -21.09 -32.03
CA ILE A 405 0.18 -21.73 -33.30
C ILE A 405 -0.16 -23.22 -33.36
N TYR A 406 -0.52 -23.83 -32.22
CA TYR A 406 -0.88 -25.24 -32.19
C TYR A 406 -2.19 -25.49 -32.94
N SER A 407 -2.31 -26.66 -33.57
CA SER A 407 -3.46 -27.01 -34.39
C SER A 407 -4.78 -26.87 -33.60
N PRO A 408 -5.78 -26.14 -34.13
CA PRO A 408 -7.10 -26.03 -33.50
C PRO A 408 -7.90 -27.34 -33.60
N ILE A 409 -7.44 -28.32 -34.38
CA ILE A 409 -8.08 -29.64 -34.51
C ILE A 409 -7.09 -30.76 -34.21
N PRO A 410 -7.53 -31.92 -33.70
CA PRO A 410 -6.66 -33.07 -33.53
C PRO A 410 -6.17 -33.56 -34.90
N LEU A 411 -4.86 -33.74 -35.05
CA LEU A 411 -4.26 -34.30 -36.27
C LEU A 411 -3.76 -35.72 -35.97
N ASN A 412 -4.11 -36.67 -36.82
CA ASN A 412 -3.68 -38.07 -36.68
C ASN A 412 -2.21 -38.21 -37.10
N GLY A 413 -1.41 -38.95 -36.31
CA GLY A 413 -0.01 -39.26 -36.66
C GLY A 413 1.00 -38.14 -36.38
N LEU A 414 0.73 -37.30 -35.37
CA LEU A 414 1.67 -36.27 -34.87
C LEU A 414 2.87 -36.85 -34.10
N GLU A 415 2.80 -38.10 -33.64
CA GLU A 415 3.81 -38.74 -32.80
C GLU A 415 5.07 -39.20 -33.58
N ASP A 416 5.07 -39.11 -34.91
CA ASP A 416 5.99 -39.86 -35.78
C ASP A 416 7.02 -38.98 -36.52
N TYR A 417 7.53 -37.92 -35.86
CA TYR A 417 8.48 -36.99 -36.47
C TYR A 417 9.90 -37.08 -35.89
N ALA A 418 10.85 -37.30 -36.80
CA ALA A 418 12.30 -37.28 -36.59
C ALA A 418 12.96 -35.93 -36.98
N ASP A 419 12.17 -34.89 -37.27
CA ASP A 419 12.65 -33.56 -37.67
C ASP A 419 12.44 -32.57 -36.50
N GLU A 420 13.52 -32.24 -35.79
CA GLU A 420 13.53 -31.35 -34.61
C GLU A 420 13.00 -29.93 -34.93
N GLU A 421 13.15 -29.47 -36.17
CA GLU A 421 12.81 -28.09 -36.54
C GLU A 421 11.30 -27.89 -36.68
N VAL A 422 10.55 -28.90 -37.14
CA VAL A 422 9.09 -28.88 -37.26
C VAL A 422 8.41 -29.28 -35.95
N SER A 423 9.00 -30.21 -35.19
CA SER A 423 8.46 -30.62 -33.89
C SER A 423 8.55 -29.51 -32.83
N SER A 424 9.54 -28.62 -32.90
CA SER A 424 9.72 -27.50 -31.96
C SER A 424 8.56 -26.49 -31.93
N TYR A 425 7.77 -26.40 -33.01
CA TYR A 425 6.61 -25.49 -33.10
C TYR A 425 5.28 -26.15 -32.71
N MET A 426 5.26 -27.45 -32.43
CA MET A 426 4.06 -28.26 -32.28
C MET A 426 3.98 -28.99 -30.93
N ILE A 427 4.48 -28.37 -29.86
CA ILE A 427 4.25 -28.88 -28.51
C ILE A 427 2.81 -28.57 -28.11
N ASN A 428 2.09 -29.59 -27.64
CA ASN A 428 0.73 -29.40 -27.12
C ASN A 428 0.76 -28.35 -25.99
N PRO A 429 -0.08 -27.30 -26.02
CA PRO A 429 0.00 -26.21 -25.04
C PRO A 429 -0.18 -26.67 -23.59
N LEU A 430 -0.98 -27.71 -23.34
CA LEU A 430 -1.17 -28.26 -22.00
C LEU A 430 0.06 -29.06 -21.55
N THR A 431 0.66 -29.83 -22.45
CA THR A 431 1.93 -30.52 -22.18
C THR A 431 3.06 -29.53 -21.95
N ALA A 432 3.11 -28.43 -22.71
CA ALA A 432 4.10 -27.37 -22.49
C ALA A 432 3.96 -26.70 -21.12
N VAL A 433 2.75 -26.58 -20.59
CA VAL A 433 2.51 -26.08 -19.23
C VAL A 433 2.98 -27.10 -18.19
N ASP A 434 2.65 -28.38 -18.38
CA ASP A 434 2.98 -29.47 -17.46
C ASP A 434 4.48 -29.75 -17.40
N ASP A 435 5.15 -29.86 -18.55
CA ASP A 435 6.60 -30.09 -18.66
C ASP A 435 7.43 -28.95 -18.04
N ASN A 436 6.85 -27.75 -17.96
CA ASN A 436 7.47 -26.57 -17.38
C ASN A 436 6.87 -26.17 -16.03
N ASP A 437 6.15 -27.08 -15.37
CA ASP A 437 5.71 -26.84 -14.01
C ASP A 437 6.91 -26.60 -13.10
N LYS A 438 6.82 -25.55 -12.30
CA LYS A 438 7.92 -25.08 -11.48
C LYS A 438 7.37 -24.65 -10.13
N LYS A 439 7.94 -25.22 -9.08
CA LYS A 439 7.77 -24.75 -7.71
C LYS A 439 9.01 -23.98 -7.27
N GLN A 440 8.81 -22.76 -6.77
CA GLN A 440 9.86 -21.94 -6.20
C GLN A 440 9.45 -21.47 -4.81
N GLU A 441 10.26 -21.81 -3.82
CA GLU A 441 10.09 -21.37 -2.44
C GLU A 441 11.19 -20.37 -2.11
N ARG A 442 10.83 -19.23 -1.51
CA ARG A 442 11.77 -18.18 -1.11
C ARG A 442 11.44 -17.73 0.30
N THR A 443 12.36 -18.02 1.22
CA THR A 443 12.31 -17.50 2.58
C THR A 443 13.38 -16.43 2.77
N THR A 444 12.98 -15.25 3.23
CA THR A 444 13.87 -14.11 3.48
C THR A 444 13.72 -13.66 4.92
N LEU A 445 14.84 -13.55 5.64
CA LEU A 445 14.90 -12.99 6.99
C LEU A 445 15.85 -11.79 7.00
N ASN A 446 15.31 -10.61 7.27
CA ASN A 446 16.06 -9.38 7.44
C ASN A 446 15.97 -8.93 8.89
N MET A 447 17.12 -8.71 9.52
CA MET A 447 17.22 -8.23 10.89
C MET A 447 18.16 -7.02 10.90
N GLY A 448 17.75 -5.94 11.55
CA GLY A 448 18.54 -4.71 11.64
C GLY A 448 18.42 -4.09 13.03
N GLY A 449 19.54 -3.63 13.56
CA GLY A 449 19.63 -2.95 14.83
C GLY A 449 20.18 -1.54 14.67
N GLU A 450 19.64 -0.60 15.42
CA GLU A 450 20.09 0.78 15.37
C GLU A 450 20.22 1.37 16.77
N LEU A 451 21.36 2.01 17.03
CA LEU A 451 21.64 2.72 18.26
C LEU A 451 21.85 4.22 17.97
N PHE A 452 20.99 5.05 18.54
CA PHE A 452 21.16 6.49 18.58
C PHE A 452 21.77 6.91 19.92
N LEU A 453 22.84 7.69 19.86
CA LEU A 453 23.54 8.25 21.02
C LEU A 453 23.58 9.79 20.90
N GLY A 454 22.70 10.47 21.63
CA GLY A 454 22.52 11.92 21.60
C GLY A 454 22.06 12.45 20.23
N ASN A 455 22.08 13.77 20.04
CA ASN A 455 21.52 14.41 18.84
C ASN A 455 22.30 14.15 17.54
N HIS A 456 23.50 13.53 17.57
CA HIS A 456 24.42 13.56 16.42
C HIS A 456 25.17 12.25 16.10
N ARG A 457 24.92 11.13 16.80
CA ARG A 457 25.59 9.84 16.48
C ARG A 457 24.59 8.72 16.29
N ARG A 458 24.57 8.16 15.08
CA ARG A 458 23.76 7.02 14.64
C ARG A 458 24.71 5.88 14.31
N ILE A 459 24.49 4.70 14.89
CA ILE A 459 25.25 3.49 14.58
C ILE A 459 24.27 2.39 14.18
N ASN A 460 24.41 1.89 12.95
CA ASN A 460 23.61 0.79 12.42
C ASN A 460 24.42 -0.50 12.56
N PHE A 461 23.76 -1.59 12.94
CA PHE A 461 24.35 -2.91 13.10
C PHE A 461 23.50 -3.98 12.42
#